data_AF-A0A528CIJ8-F1
#
_entry.id   AF-A0A528CIJ8-F1
#
_cell.length_a   1.000
_cell.length_b   1.000
_cell.length_c   1.000
_cell.angle_alpha   90.00
_cell.angle_beta   90.00
_cell.angle_gamma   90.00
#
_symmetry.space_group_name_H-M   'P 1'
#
loop_
_entity.id
_entity.type
_entity.pdbx_description
1 polymer ?
#
loop_
_entity_poly.entity_id
_entity_poly.type
_entity_poly.pdbx_seq_one_letter_code
_entity_poly.pdbx_strand_id
1 'polypeptide(L)' 'HITLGQTGLLPLFERALFSSTMVSRGKPFPDLFLHAASTMGFAPADCIVIEDSVAGTLAGIAAGMRVYSYHGDPHS' A
#
# COMPACT_ATOMS: atom_id res chain seq x y z
N HIS A 1 11.51 -11.89 3.56
CA HIS A 1 11.37 -10.64 2.79
C HIS A 1 12.75 -10.01 2.63
N ILE A 2 13.33 -10.09 1.42
CA ILE A 2 14.71 -9.63 1.16
C ILE A 2 14.83 -8.12 1.45
N THR A 3 13.90 -7.29 0.95
CA THR A 3 13.97 -5.83 1.08
C THR A 3 13.84 -5.30 2.52
N LEU A 4 12.71 -5.57 3.19
CA LEU A 4 12.48 -5.07 4.57
C LEU A 4 13.43 -5.71 5.60
N GLY A 5 13.85 -6.96 5.37
CA GLY A 5 14.80 -7.64 6.24
C GLY A 5 16.19 -7.01 6.20
N GLN A 6 16.67 -6.63 5.01
CA GLN A 6 17.98 -5.99 4.82
C GLN A 6 18.06 -4.59 5.42
N THR A 7 16.94 -3.89 5.54
CA THR A 7 16.87 -2.52 6.10
C THR A 7 16.62 -2.50 7.61
N GLY A 8 16.38 -3.66 8.24
CA GLY A 8 15.98 -3.73 9.65
C GLY A 8 14.57 -3.21 9.93
N LEU A 9 13.78 -2.90 8.90
CA LEU A 9 12.41 -2.38 9.05
C LEU A 9 11.36 -3.47 9.25
N LEU A 10 11.67 -4.72 8.90
CA LEU A 10 10.73 -5.84 8.98
C LEU A 10 9.98 -5.94 10.32
N PRO A 11 10.61 -5.78 11.52
CA PRO A 11 9.91 -5.86 12.80
C PRO A 11 8.77 -4.85 12.99
N LEU A 12 8.79 -3.73 12.25
CA LEU A 12 7.72 -2.73 12.30
C LEU A 12 6.43 -3.20 11.57
N PHE A 13 6.54 -4.22 10.72
CA PHE A 13 5.46 -4.67 9.83
C PHE A 13 5.07 -6.14 10.01
N GLU A 14 5.70 -6.91 10.91
CA GLU A 14 5.49 -8.37 11.04
C GLU A 14 4.03 -8.81 11.17
N ARG A 15 3.17 -7.95 11.72
CA ARG A 15 1.74 -8.23 11.91
C ARG A 15 0.84 -7.82 10.74
N ALA A 16 1.39 -7.10 9.76
CA ALA A 16 0.65 -6.52 8.65
C ALA A 16 1.54 -6.43 7.39
N LEU A 17 1.65 -7.55 6.67
CA LEU A 17 2.31 -7.63 5.38
C LEU A 17 1.36 -8.18 4.33
N PHE A 18 1.12 -7.39 3.29
CA PHE A 18 0.23 -7.73 2.19
C PHE A 18 0.96 -7.60 0.86
N SER A 19 0.65 -8.50 -0.07
CA SER A 19 1.28 -8.57 -1.40
C SER A 19 0.22 -8.62 -2.49
N SER A 20 0.54 -8.12 -3.68
CA SER A 20 -0.34 -8.23 -4.86
C SER A 20 -0.69 -9.68 -5.20
N THR A 21 0.11 -10.66 -4.78
CA THR A 21 -0.17 -12.09 -4.92
C THR A 21 -1.33 -12.59 -4.06
N MET A 22 -1.81 -11.80 -3.10
CA MET A 22 -2.94 -12.13 -2.23
C MET A 22 -4.29 -11.69 -2.81
N VAL A 23 -4.28 -10.97 -3.93
CA VAL A 23 -5.48 -10.42 -4.57
C VAL A 23 -5.49 -10.72 -6.06
N SER A 24 -6.68 -10.74 -6.66
CA SER A 24 -6.82 -11.05 -8.09
C SER A 24 -6.29 -9.95 -9.01
N ARG A 25 -6.32 -8.69 -8.56
CA ARG A 25 -5.89 -7.54 -9.35
C ARG A 25 -4.93 -6.68 -8.53
N GLY A 26 -3.74 -6.44 -9.09
CA GLY A 26 -2.79 -5.48 -8.53
C GLY A 26 -3.16 -4.04 -8.87
N LYS A 27 -2.31 -3.10 -8.48
CA LYS A 27 -2.40 -1.69 -8.91
C LYS A 27 -2.54 -1.61 -10.45
N PRO A 28 -3.40 -0.74 -11.01
CA PRO A 28 -4.09 0.37 -10.37
C PRO A 28 -5.45 0.02 -9.74
N PHE A 29 -5.80 -1.26 -9.62
CA PHE A 29 -7.02 -1.67 -8.95
C PHE A 29 -6.88 -1.60 -7.42
N PRO A 30 -7.97 -1.33 -6.67
CA PRO A 30 -7.91 -1.05 -5.24
C PRO A 30 -7.77 -2.29 -4.36
N ASP A 31 -7.82 -3.50 -4.95
CA ASP A 31 -8.04 -4.75 -4.24
C ASP A 31 -7.04 -4.98 -3.10
N LEU A 32 -5.75 -4.69 -3.32
CA LEU A 32 -4.72 -4.87 -2.28
C LEU A 32 -4.93 -3.93 -1.07
N PHE A 33 -5.27 -2.67 -1.32
CA PHE A 33 -5.50 -1.70 -0.24
C PHE A 33 -6.77 -2.04 0.54
N LEU A 34 -7.85 -2.41 -0.15
CA LEU A 34 -9.09 -2.86 0.49
C LEU A 34 -8.88 -4.15 1.29
N HIS A 35 -8.10 -5.09 0.77
CA HIS A 35 -7.75 -6.32 1.48
C HIS A 35 -6.96 -6.03 2.75
N ALA A 36 -5.96 -5.14 2.70
CA ALA A 36 -5.18 -4.74 3.87
C ALA A 36 -6.06 -4.06 4.93
N ALA A 37 -6.86 -3.06 4.53
CA ALA A 37 -7.74 -2.33 5.45
C ALA A 37 -8.78 -3.26 6.12
N SER A 38 -9.43 -4.13 5.33
CA SER A 38 -10.38 -5.11 5.85
C SER A 38 -9.73 -6.10 6.80
N THR A 39 -8.52 -6.58 6.49
CA THR A 39 -7.81 -7.54 7.36
C THR A 39 -7.38 -6.89 8.67
N MET A 40 -7.00 -5.61 8.63
CA MET A 40 -6.61 -4.84 9.81
C MET A 40 -7.80 -4.24 10.58
N GLY A 41 -9.03 -4.36 10.07
CA GLY A 41 -10.24 -3.91 10.74
C GLY A 41 -10.52 -2.40 10.66
N PHE A 42 -10.01 -1.72 9.62
CA PHE A 42 -10.22 -0.27 9.42
C PHE A 42 -11.12 0.00 8.21
N ALA A 43 -11.93 1.06 8.29
CA ALA A 43 -12.63 1.57 7.12
C ALA A 43 -11.64 2.27 6.18
N PRO A 44 -11.83 2.24 4.85
CA PRO A 44 -10.93 2.91 3.92
C PRO A 44 -10.78 4.42 4.16
N ALA A 45 -11.84 5.09 4.64
CA ALA A 45 -11.80 6.51 4.96
C ALA A 45 -10.88 6.86 6.14
N ASP A 46 -10.58 5.89 7.01
CA ASP A 46 -9.65 6.03 8.14
C ASP A 46 -8.21 5.65 7.76
N CYS A 47 -7.99 5.22 6.51
CA CYS A 47 -6.70 4.75 6.02
C CYS A 47 -5.98 5.85 5.23
N ILE A 48 -4.65 5.87 5.37
CA ILE A 48 -3.75 6.71 4.58
C ILE A 48 -2.85 5.80 3.74
N VAL A 49 -2.68 6.15 2.47
CA VAL A 49 -1.74 5.51 1.54
C VAL A 49 -0.57 6.45 1.26
N ILE A 50 0.66 5.95 1.38
CA ILE A 50 1.88 6.63 0.95
C ILE A 50 2.43 5.87 -0.26
N GLU A 51 2.53 6.53 -1.42
CA GLU A 51 2.88 5.88 -2.69
C GLU A 51 3.82 6.74 -3.55
N ASP A 52 4.73 6.10 -4.27
CA ASP A 52 5.67 6.76 -5.20
C ASP A 52 5.29 6.55 -6.67
N SER A 53 4.28 5.72 -6.96
CA SER A 53 3.86 5.39 -8.31
C SER A 53 2.49 5.97 -8.67
N VAL A 54 2.30 6.34 -9.93
CA VAL A 54 0.97 6.73 -10.46
C VAL A 54 -0.04 5.59 -10.30
N ALA A 55 0.34 4.37 -10.63
CA ALA A 55 -0.55 3.20 -10.52
C ALA A 55 -0.99 2.96 -9.07
N GLY A 56 -0.08 3.08 -8.09
CA GLY A 56 -0.40 2.95 -6.67
C GLY A 56 -1.25 4.10 -6.15
N THR A 57 -0.95 5.33 -6.58
CA THR A 57 -1.77 6.51 -6.26
C THR A 57 -3.21 6.33 -6.74
N LEU A 58 -3.40 5.90 -7.99
CA LEU A 58 -4.73 5.62 -8.55
C LEU A 58 -5.45 4.50 -7.79
N ALA A 59 -4.73 3.44 -7.41
CA ALA A 59 -5.31 2.35 -6.62
C ALA A 59 -5.76 2.81 -5.22
N GLY A 60 -4.99 3.68 -4.55
CA GLY A 60 -5.36 4.26 -3.26
C GLY A 60 -6.60 5.16 -3.36
N ILE A 61 -6.66 6.00 -4.40
CA ILE A 61 -7.84 6.84 -4.69
C ILE A 61 -9.06 5.96 -4.98
N ALA A 62 -8.91 4.93 -5.81
CA ALA A 62 -9.99 3.99 -6.15
C ALA A 62 -10.48 3.19 -4.93
N ALA A 63 -9.63 3.01 -3.91
CA ALA A 63 -10.00 2.37 -2.64
C ALA A 63 -10.78 3.31 -1.71
N GLY A 64 -10.93 4.60 -2.05
CA GLY A 64 -11.56 5.60 -1.19
C GLY A 64 -10.68 6.05 -0.02
N MET A 65 -9.35 5.91 -0.15
CA MET A 65 -8.38 6.28 0.89
C MET A 65 -7.76 7.65 0.60
N ARG A 66 -7.23 8.30 1.64
CA ARG A 66 -6.41 9.50 1.47
C ARG A 66 -5.01 9.09 0.99
N VAL A 67 -4.54 9.68 -0.11
CA VAL A 67 -3.23 9.36 -0.69
C VAL A 67 -2.27 10.53 -0.57
N TYR A 68 -1.06 10.25 -0.11
CA TYR A 68 0.09 11.16 -0.18
C TYR A 68 1.12 10.56 -1.14
N SER A 69 1.34 11.23 -2.26
CA SER A 69 2.33 10.78 -3.24
C SER A 69 3.74 11.28 -2.88
N TYR A 70 4.67 10.36 -2.70
CA TYR A 70 6.07 10.63 -2.38
C TYR A 70 6.92 10.64 -3.65
N HIS A 71 7.45 11.82 -4.00
CA HIS A 71 8.36 12.00 -5.14
C HIS A 71 9.76 12.29 -4.59
N GLY A 72 10.48 11.23 -4.23
CA GLY A 72 11.82 11.31 -3.64
C GLY A 72 12.94 11.52 -4.65
N ASP A 73 12.68 11.30 -5.94
CA ASP A 73 13.64 11.47 -7.03
C ASP A 73 13.21 12.65 -7.92
N PRO A 74 14.03 13.70 -8.08
CA PRO A 74 13.75 14.80 -8.99
C PRO A 74 13.70 14.40 -10.49
N HIS A 75 13.98 13.14 -10.83
CA HIS A 75 13.93 12.59 -12.18
C HIS A 75 12.73 11.67 -12.46
N SER A 76 11.78 11.54 -11.52
CA SER A 76 10.50 10.82 -11.73
C SER A 76 9.37 11.72 -12.21
#